data_AF-Q0P9U7-F1
#
_entry.id   AF-Q0P9U7-F1
#
_cell.length_a   1.000
_cell.length_b   1.000
_cell.length_c   1.000
_cell.angle_alpha   90.00
_cell.angle_beta   90.00
_cell.angle_gamma   90.00
#
_symmetry.space_group_name_H-M   'P 1'
#
loop_
_entity.id
_entity.type
_entity.pdbx_description
1 polymer ?
#
loop_
_entity_poly.entity_id
_entity_poly.type
_entity_poly.pdbx_seq_one_letter_code
_entity_poly.pdbx_strand_id
1 'polypeptide(L)'
;MMFKTIGFKVSAAIFVVLLISFIVMQVILNLDFKNTANKMSRANLDTVSTSVFQTMRMAMNLGDPEKIKEAIEDAKSIEGISDIKIYPSKDTIDLFEMKAPQISNDKRIIEQFSNPKIQALEENVNLRLIRPLIADESCVACHANANVGSVIGVMDISHSLEGVQKDISKTSQSYIVIFTIALIFTLCVVLLMLKVVVGKPVLELLNHAKELAQGSGNLKARISVKGQDEIALACGYIN
;
A
#
# COMPACT_ATOMS: atom_id res chain seq x y z
N MET A 1 -25.26 8.99 -35.33
CA MET A 1 -26.29 7.93 -35.23
C MET A 1 -25.92 6.84 -34.21
N MET A 2 -24.64 6.45 -34.08
CA MET A 2 -24.16 5.37 -33.21
C MET A 2 -24.52 5.54 -31.71
N PHE A 3 -24.41 6.76 -31.17
CA PHE A 3 -24.77 7.11 -29.78
C PHE A 3 -26.27 6.92 -29.43
N LYS A 4 -27.15 6.75 -30.43
CA LYS A 4 -28.59 6.59 -30.22
C LYS A 4 -29.02 5.12 -30.08
N THR A 5 -28.14 4.17 -30.36
CA THR A 5 -28.49 2.74 -30.28
C THR A 5 -28.66 2.29 -28.83
N ILE A 6 -29.61 1.39 -28.58
CA ILE A 6 -29.81 0.77 -27.26
C ILE A 6 -28.51 0.09 -26.80
N GLY A 7 -27.83 -0.62 -27.72
CA GLY A 7 -26.53 -1.25 -27.46
C GLY A 7 -25.49 -0.28 -26.93
N PHE A 8 -25.31 0.89 -27.57
CA PHE A 8 -24.36 1.89 -27.09
C PHE A 8 -24.70 2.39 -25.68
N LYS A 9 -25.98 2.70 -25.39
CA LYS A 9 -26.40 3.18 -24.06
C LYS A 9 -26.13 2.15 -22.97
N VAL A 10 -26.44 0.88 -23.23
CA VAL A 10 -26.18 -0.23 -22.29
C VAL A 10 -24.68 -0.42 -22.08
N SER A 11 -23.88 -0.43 -23.16
CA SER A 11 -22.42 -0.53 -23.04
C SER A 11 -21.80 0.63 -22.28
N ALA A 12 -22.28 1.86 -22.50
CA ALA A 12 -21.82 3.03 -21.78
C ALA A 12 -22.13 2.94 -20.27
N ALA A 13 -23.33 2.48 -19.91
CA ALA A 13 -23.69 2.26 -18.50
C ALA A 13 -22.81 1.19 -17.84
N ILE A 14 -22.59 0.05 -18.50
CA ILE A 14 -21.71 -1.02 -18.01
C ILE A 14 -20.28 -0.51 -17.85
N PHE A 15 -19.78 0.24 -18.83
CA PHE A 15 -18.44 0.83 -18.77
C PHE A 15 -18.27 1.75 -17.57
N VAL A 16 -19.24 2.63 -17.29
CA VAL A 16 -19.20 3.53 -16.13
C VAL A 16 -19.17 2.73 -14.82
N VAL A 17 -20.00 1.70 -14.69
CA VAL A 17 -20.03 0.85 -13.49
C VAL A 17 -18.69 0.11 -13.30
N LEU A 18 -18.14 -0.49 -14.36
CA LEU A 18 -16.85 -1.16 -14.31
C LEU A 18 -15.70 -0.20 -13.98
N LEU A 19 -15.73 1.00 -14.56
CA LEU A 19 -14.73 2.03 -14.31
C LEU A 19 -14.75 2.49 -12.85
N ILE A 20 -15.93 2.74 -12.28
CA ILE A 20 -16.08 3.13 -10.86
C ILE A 20 -15.59 1.99 -9.96
N SER A 21 -16.01 0.75 -10.21
CA SER A 21 -15.58 -0.43 -9.46
C SER A 21 -14.05 -0.57 -9.49
N PHE A 22 -13.43 -0.37 -10.65
CA PHE A 22 -11.99 -0.39 -10.82
C PHE A 22 -11.29 0.72 -10.01
N ILE A 23 -11.77 1.96 -10.07
CA ILE A 23 -11.20 3.08 -9.30
C ILE A 23 -11.27 2.78 -7.81
N VAL A 24 -12.42 2.32 -7.32
CA VAL A 24 -12.62 1.97 -5.90
C VAL A 24 -11.65 0.87 -5.49
N MET A 25 -11.56 -0.21 -6.27
CA MET A 25 -10.62 -1.31 -6.02
C MET A 25 -9.17 -0.82 -5.97
N GLN A 26 -8.76 0.00 -6.94
CA GLN A 26 -7.41 0.55 -6.99
C GLN A 26 -7.10 1.39 -5.75
N VAL A 27 -8.04 2.24 -5.32
CA VAL A 27 -7.88 3.05 -4.10
C VAL A 27 -7.74 2.15 -2.86
N ILE A 28 -8.62 1.15 -2.69
CA ILE A 28 -8.55 0.22 -1.56
C ILE A 28 -7.21 -0.52 -1.54
N LEU A 29 -6.78 -1.08 -2.67
CA LEU A 29 -5.50 -1.79 -2.77
C LEU A 29 -4.30 -0.91 -2.40
N ASN A 30 -4.27 0.35 -2.85
CA ASN A 30 -3.17 1.27 -2.51
C ASN A 30 -3.18 1.63 -1.02
N LEU A 31 -4.36 1.84 -0.42
CA LEU A 31 -4.50 2.14 1.01
C LEU A 31 -4.08 0.93 1.87
N ASP A 32 -4.56 -0.26 1.53
CA ASP A 32 -4.25 -1.49 2.25
C ASP A 32 -2.76 -1.84 2.16
N PHE A 33 -2.16 -1.68 0.98
CA PHE A 33 -0.73 -1.92 0.82
C PHE A 33 0.09 -0.90 1.61
N LYS A 34 -0.24 0.40 1.56
CA LYS A 34 0.45 1.43 2.34
C LYS A 34 0.35 1.18 3.84
N ASN A 35 -0.84 0.80 4.33
CA ASN A 35 -1.05 0.48 5.74
C ASN A 35 -0.26 -0.77 6.16
N THR A 36 -0.26 -1.81 5.34
CA THR A 36 0.49 -3.05 5.58
C THR A 36 1.99 -2.79 5.59
N ALA A 37 2.48 -2.04 4.61
CA ALA A 37 3.86 -1.58 4.53
C ALA A 37 4.28 -0.82 5.79
N ASN A 38 3.52 0.20 6.20
CA ASN A 38 3.83 0.98 7.41
C ASN A 38 3.84 0.11 8.68
N LYS A 39 2.88 -0.81 8.82
CA LYS A 39 2.83 -1.76 9.94
C LYS A 39 4.06 -2.67 9.97
N MET A 40 4.46 -3.20 8.82
CA MET A 40 5.64 -4.04 8.68
C MET A 40 6.92 -3.27 8.98
N SER A 41 7.08 -2.05 8.45
CA SER A 41 8.23 -1.20 8.72
C SER A 41 8.38 -0.87 10.20
N ARG A 42 7.28 -0.62 10.92
CA ARG A 42 7.28 -0.39 12.38
C ARG A 42 7.74 -1.63 13.15
N ALA A 43 7.23 -2.80 12.81
CA ALA A 43 7.63 -4.07 13.43
C ALA A 43 9.10 -4.42 13.10
N ASN A 44 9.55 -4.13 11.88
CA ASN A 44 10.93 -4.33 11.48
C ASN A 44 11.87 -3.38 12.24
N LEU A 45 11.51 -2.10 12.38
CA LEU A 45 12.28 -1.15 13.18
C LEU A 45 12.40 -1.58 14.64
N ASP A 46 11.34 -2.11 15.24
CA ASP A 46 11.41 -2.63 16.61
C ASP A 46 12.40 -3.80 16.72
N THR A 47 12.33 -4.75 15.79
CA THR A 47 13.27 -5.89 15.71
C THR A 47 14.71 -5.40 15.52
N VAL A 48 14.96 -4.54 14.54
CA VAL A 48 16.29 -3.98 14.27
C VAL A 48 16.80 -3.21 15.49
N SER A 49 15.98 -2.37 16.12
CA SER A 49 16.40 -1.62 17.31
C SER A 49 16.79 -2.53 18.47
N THR A 50 16.10 -3.64 18.64
CA THR A 50 16.45 -4.66 19.64
C THR A 50 17.78 -5.31 19.29
N SER A 51 17.99 -5.69 18.03
CA SER A 51 19.25 -6.28 17.57
C SER A 51 20.43 -5.31 17.71
N VAL A 52 20.26 -4.05 17.32
CA VAL A 52 21.29 -3.00 17.47
C VAL A 52 21.62 -2.78 18.94
N PHE A 53 20.61 -2.75 19.81
CA PHE A 53 20.85 -2.66 21.25
C PHE A 53 21.65 -3.87 21.77
N GLN A 54 21.35 -5.09 21.32
CA GLN A 54 22.12 -6.28 21.71
C GLN A 54 23.57 -6.23 21.19
N THR A 55 23.79 -5.83 19.94
CA THR A 55 25.15 -5.66 19.39
C THR A 55 25.93 -4.59 20.14
N MET A 56 25.30 -3.44 20.39
CA MET A 56 25.91 -2.37 21.19
C MET A 56 26.21 -2.85 22.61
N ARG A 57 25.30 -3.61 23.23
CA ARG A 57 25.50 -4.19 24.57
C ARG A 57 26.69 -5.13 24.61
N MET A 58 26.85 -5.97 23.59
CA MET A 58 28.04 -6.83 23.47
C MET A 58 29.32 -6.00 23.34
N ALA A 59 29.32 -4.93 22.55
CA ALA A 59 30.45 -4.02 22.46
C ALA A 59 30.73 -3.27 23.78
N MET A 60 29.68 -2.86 24.50
CA MET A 60 29.79 -2.22 25.81
C MET A 60 30.41 -3.13 26.87
N ASN A 61 30.13 -4.45 26.81
CA ASN A 61 30.75 -5.42 27.71
C ASN A 61 32.27 -5.54 27.52
N LEU A 62 32.83 -5.08 26.39
CA LEU A 62 34.27 -4.99 26.17
C LEU A 62 34.89 -3.76 26.85
N GLY A 63 34.09 -2.77 27.24
CA GLY A 63 34.55 -1.54 27.89
C GLY A 63 35.34 -0.58 26.99
N ASP A 64 35.41 -0.84 25.68
CA ASP A 64 36.15 -0.02 24.71
C ASP A 64 35.19 0.92 23.92
N PRO A 65 35.29 2.25 24.11
CA PRO A 65 34.48 3.24 23.38
C PRO A 65 34.58 3.15 21.85
N GLU A 66 35.75 2.80 21.31
CA GLU A 66 35.93 2.70 19.86
C GLU A 66 35.19 1.47 19.31
N LYS A 67 35.13 0.37 20.07
CA LYS A 67 34.34 -0.82 19.70
C LYS A 67 32.84 -0.58 19.78
N ILE A 68 32.38 0.23 20.74
CA ILE A 68 30.97 0.65 20.81
C ILE A 68 30.62 1.49 19.58
N LYS A 69 31.49 2.43 19.20
CA LYS A 69 31.29 3.25 18.02
C LYS A 69 31.29 2.42 16.73
N GLU A 70 32.23 1.51 16.58
CA GLU A 70 32.30 0.56 15.45
C GLU A 70 31.00 -0.26 15.35
N ALA A 71 30.51 -0.81 16.46
CA ALA A 71 29.26 -1.56 16.49
C ALA A 71 28.03 -0.73 16.06
N ILE A 72 27.99 0.56 16.41
CA ILE A 72 26.90 1.48 15.99
C ILE A 72 27.04 1.83 14.50
N GLU A 73 28.26 2.07 14.01
CA GLU A 73 28.51 2.34 12.59
C GLU A 73 28.19 1.10 11.72
N ASP A 74 28.58 -0.09 12.16
CA ASP A 74 28.22 -1.34 11.49
C ASP A 74 26.70 -1.53 11.46
N ALA A 75 26.00 -1.19 12.54
CA ALA A 75 24.55 -1.24 12.57
C ALA A 75 23.87 -0.30 11.56
N LYS A 76 24.51 0.81 11.18
CA LYS A 76 24.00 1.70 10.11
C LYS A 76 24.08 1.07 8.72
N SER A 77 24.90 0.03 8.54
CA SER A 77 24.99 -0.70 7.27
C SER A 77 23.85 -1.72 7.06
N ILE A 78 22.97 -1.90 8.06
CA ILE A 78 21.77 -2.72 7.93
C ILE A 78 20.85 -2.11 6.85
N GLU A 79 20.43 -2.93 5.88
CA GLU A 79 19.59 -2.49 4.78
C GLU A 79 18.28 -1.81 5.28
N GLY A 80 17.95 -0.67 4.68
CA GLY A 80 16.80 0.15 5.05
C GLY A 80 17.07 1.15 6.17
N ILE A 81 18.09 0.94 7.01
CA ILE A 81 18.47 1.90 8.05
C ILE A 81 19.22 3.07 7.41
N SER A 82 18.69 4.27 7.60
CA SER A 82 19.28 5.52 7.10
C SER A 82 20.21 6.15 8.12
N ASP A 83 19.88 6.06 9.41
CA ASP A 83 20.72 6.58 10.48
C ASP A 83 20.40 5.91 11.82
N ILE A 84 21.41 5.87 12.70
CA ILE A 84 21.31 5.43 14.09
C ILE A 84 22.09 6.42 14.94
N LYS A 85 21.40 7.04 15.90
CA LYS A 85 22.00 7.91 16.90
C LYS A 85 21.67 7.40 18.29
N ILE A 86 22.62 7.54 19.20
CA ILE A 86 22.44 7.11 20.59
C ILE A 86 22.84 8.29 21.47
N TYR A 87 21.91 8.68 22.34
CA TYR A 87 22.05 9.79 23.26
C TYR A 87 22.19 9.21 24.66
N PRO A 88 23.39 9.22 25.27
CA PRO A 88 23.57 8.73 26.63
C PRO A 88 22.81 9.62 27.64
N SER A 89 22.40 9.02 28.75
CA SER A 89 21.85 9.78 29.89
C SER A 89 22.93 10.63 30.55
N LYS A 90 22.50 11.62 31.35
CA LYS A 90 23.45 12.43 32.14
C LYS A 90 24.29 11.54 33.07
N ASP A 91 23.67 10.58 33.75
CA ASP A 91 24.35 9.64 34.64
C ASP A 91 25.40 8.82 33.87
N THR A 92 25.08 8.37 32.65
CA THR A 92 26.02 7.67 31.78
C THR A 92 27.19 8.55 31.35
N ILE A 93 26.94 9.82 31.01
CA ILE A 93 27.97 10.78 30.63
C ILE A 93 28.94 11.03 31.79
N ASP A 94 28.39 11.26 32.98
CA ASP A 94 29.15 11.57 34.19
C ASP A 94 29.99 10.36 34.65
N LEU A 95 29.43 9.15 34.60
CA LEU A 95 30.13 7.93 35.03
C LEU A 95 31.35 7.59 34.16
N PHE A 96 31.23 7.76 32.85
CA PHE A 96 32.28 7.42 31.88
C PHE A 96 33.09 8.63 31.42
N GLU A 97 32.92 9.79 32.08
CA GLU A 97 33.63 11.04 31.79
C GLU A 97 33.67 11.36 30.28
N MET A 98 32.53 11.21 29.60
CA MET A 98 32.48 11.28 28.14
C MET A 98 32.89 12.68 27.63
N LYS A 99 33.95 12.76 26.84
CA LYS A 99 34.52 14.03 26.36
C LYS A 99 33.68 14.75 25.30
N ALA A 100 32.91 14.00 24.52
CA ALA A 100 32.08 14.54 23.43
C ALA A 100 30.77 13.74 23.30
N PRO A 101 29.86 13.83 24.30
CA PRO A 101 28.62 13.07 24.26
C PRO A 101 27.71 13.60 23.16
N GLN A 102 27.00 12.69 22.50
CA GLN A 102 25.93 13.05 21.57
C GLN A 102 24.75 13.60 22.37
N ILE A 103 24.38 14.86 22.13
CA ILE A 103 23.26 15.53 22.78
C ILE A 103 22.24 15.91 21.71
N SER A 104 20.96 15.69 21.99
CA SER A 104 19.86 16.10 21.12
C SER A 104 19.15 17.34 21.65
N ASN A 105 18.77 18.24 20.75
CA ASN A 105 17.84 19.33 21.04
C ASN A 105 16.37 18.94 20.77
N ASP A 106 16.12 17.71 20.31
CA ASP A 106 14.76 17.24 20.05
C ASP A 106 14.05 16.94 21.37
N LYS A 107 12.98 17.70 21.66
CA LYS A 107 12.15 17.53 22.85
C LYS A 107 11.65 16.09 23.01
N ARG A 108 11.35 15.39 21.90
CA ARG A 108 10.88 14.00 21.93
C ARG A 108 11.95 13.03 22.44
N ILE A 109 13.23 13.35 22.28
CA ILE A 109 14.35 12.57 22.84
C ILE A 109 14.56 12.94 24.30
N ILE A 110 14.55 14.24 24.62
CA ILE A 110 14.77 14.73 25.99
C ILE A 110 13.70 14.17 26.95
N GLU A 111 12.43 14.15 26.52
CA GLU A 111 11.32 13.62 27.32
C GLU A 111 11.45 12.14 27.64
N GLN A 112 12.18 11.35 26.83
CA GLN A 112 12.35 9.91 27.06
C GLN A 112 13.09 9.60 28.36
N PHE A 113 13.99 10.49 28.80
CA PHE A 113 14.73 10.30 30.04
C PHE A 113 13.84 10.44 31.29
N SER A 114 12.70 11.14 31.17
CA SER A 114 11.73 11.31 32.27
C SER A 114 10.46 10.48 32.10
N ASN A 115 10.03 10.21 30.87
CA ASN A 115 8.83 9.43 30.54
C ASN A 115 9.14 8.46 29.39
N PRO A 116 9.81 7.32 29.68
CA PRO A 116 10.27 6.40 28.65
C PRO A 116 9.09 5.73 27.95
N LYS A 117 8.99 5.95 26.63
CA LYS A 117 8.02 5.26 25.77
C LYS A 117 8.59 5.09 24.37
N ILE A 118 8.48 3.89 23.81
CA ILE A 118 8.81 3.67 22.39
C ILE A 118 7.89 4.55 21.54
N GLN A 119 8.48 5.43 20.74
CA GLN A 119 7.78 6.32 19.83
C GLN A 119 8.20 6.03 18.39
N ALA A 120 7.23 5.78 17.52
CA ALA A 120 7.45 5.59 16.10
C ALA A 120 6.74 6.69 15.31
N LEU A 121 7.51 7.53 14.62
CA LEU A 121 7.10 8.76 13.96
C LEU A 121 7.27 8.61 12.44
N GLU A 122 6.23 8.95 11.68
CA GLU A 122 6.33 9.05 10.22
C GLU A 122 6.79 10.48 9.87
N GLU A 123 8.00 10.62 9.35
CA GLU A 123 8.60 11.88 8.90
C GLU A 123 8.79 11.84 7.38
N ASN A 124 7.76 12.25 6.63
CA ASN A 124 7.73 12.24 5.16
C ASN A 124 8.03 10.85 4.57
N VAL A 125 9.26 10.65 4.11
CA VAL A 125 9.79 9.42 3.50
C VAL A 125 10.47 8.50 4.50
N ASN A 126 10.66 8.93 5.74
CA ASN A 126 11.34 8.17 6.77
C ASN A 126 10.40 7.76 7.89
N LEU A 127 10.61 6.57 8.42
CA LEU A 127 10.04 6.12 9.68
C LEU A 127 11.12 6.21 10.76
N ARG A 128 10.88 7.02 11.77
CA ARG A 128 11.81 7.27 12.87
C ARG A 128 11.33 6.57 14.14
N LEU A 129 12.18 5.76 14.76
CA LEU A 129 11.91 5.07 16.01
C LEU A 129 12.82 5.64 17.11
N ILE A 130 12.20 6.21 18.14
CA ILE A 130 12.86 6.67 19.36
C ILE A 130 12.59 5.62 20.45
N ARG A 131 13.65 4.97 20.92
CA ARG A 131 13.61 3.87 21.89
C ARG A 131 14.42 4.23 23.14
N PRO A 132 13.80 4.38 24.32
CA PRO A 132 14.54 4.49 25.57
C PRO A 132 15.25 3.16 25.88
N LEU A 133 16.48 3.25 26.37
CA LEU A 133 17.28 2.12 26.81
C LEU A 133 17.15 2.00 28.32
N ILE A 134 16.27 1.11 28.75
CA ILE A 134 15.94 0.91 30.17
C ILE A 134 16.96 -0.04 30.78
N ALA A 135 17.54 0.36 31.92
CA ALA A 135 18.53 -0.43 32.63
C ALA A 135 17.94 -1.69 33.26
N ASP A 136 18.56 -2.84 33.01
CA ASP A 136 18.34 -4.09 33.73
C ASP A 136 19.46 -4.35 34.76
N GLU A 137 19.41 -5.48 35.45
CA GLU A 137 20.43 -5.89 36.44
C GLU A 137 21.85 -5.94 35.86
N SER A 138 21.98 -6.38 34.60
CA SER A 138 23.27 -6.41 33.92
C SER A 138 23.75 -5.02 33.49
N CYS A 139 22.83 -4.05 33.29
CA CYS A 139 23.21 -2.67 32.98
C CYS A 139 23.88 -2.01 34.19
N VAL A 140 23.26 -2.14 35.36
CA VAL A 140 23.69 -1.44 36.58
C VAL A 140 25.02 -1.98 37.14
N ALA A 141 25.45 -3.17 36.71
CA ALA A 141 26.77 -3.70 37.05
C ALA A 141 27.92 -2.81 36.53
N CYS A 142 27.74 -2.18 35.36
CA CYS A 142 28.69 -1.21 34.81
C CYS A 142 28.20 0.24 34.96
N HIS A 143 26.89 0.48 34.81
CA HIS A 143 26.26 1.79 35.03
C HIS A 143 25.88 1.97 36.50
N ALA A 144 26.87 1.90 37.40
CA ALA A 144 26.66 1.78 38.84
C ALA A 144 26.00 3.01 39.52
N ASN A 145 25.98 4.16 38.85
CA ASN A 145 25.25 5.35 39.31
C ASN A 145 23.78 5.40 38.85
N ALA A 146 23.32 4.40 38.10
CA ALA A 146 21.93 4.24 37.68
C ALA A 146 21.25 3.10 38.44
N ASN A 147 19.93 3.20 38.60
CA ASN A 147 19.11 2.14 39.18
C ASN A 147 18.45 1.29 38.09
N VAL A 148 18.11 0.04 38.39
CA VAL A 148 17.28 -0.81 37.51
C VAL A 148 15.97 -0.07 37.19
N GLY A 149 15.58 -0.03 35.92
CA GLY A 149 14.44 0.73 35.42
C GLY A 149 14.76 2.18 34.99
N SER A 150 15.96 2.68 35.25
CA SER A 150 16.39 4.02 34.80
C SER A 150 16.74 4.01 33.31
N VAL A 151 16.58 5.15 32.64
CA VAL A 151 16.94 5.30 31.23
C VAL A 151 18.43 5.66 31.12
N ILE A 152 19.27 4.70 30.71
CA ILE A 152 20.73 4.92 30.55
C ILE A 152 21.12 5.58 29.23
N GLY A 153 20.20 5.61 28.28
CA GLY A 153 20.35 6.26 26.99
C GLY A 153 19.07 6.20 26.16
N VAL A 154 19.05 6.91 25.05
CA VAL A 154 17.95 6.92 24.09
C VAL A 154 18.52 6.64 22.71
N MET A 155 17.98 5.63 22.06
CA MET A 155 18.32 5.26 20.69
C MET A 155 17.33 5.88 19.72
N ASP A 156 17.83 6.45 18.64
CA ASP A 156 17.07 7.12 17.60
C ASP A 156 17.47 6.54 16.26
N ILE A 157 16.57 5.75 15.67
CA ILE A 157 16.78 5.03 14.41
C ILE A 157 15.87 5.63 13.36
N SER A 158 16.43 5.93 12.19
CA SER A 158 15.67 6.36 11.02
C SER A 158 15.75 5.30 9.92
N HIS A 159 14.61 4.91 9.36
CA HIS A 159 14.50 3.96 8.24
C HIS A 159 13.82 4.64 7.07
N SER A 160 14.45 4.60 5.89
CA SER A 160 13.87 5.11 4.64
C SER A 160 12.79 4.18 4.09
N LEU A 161 11.59 4.73 3.90
CA LEU A 161 10.48 4.07 3.22
C LEU A 161 10.53 4.25 1.69
N GLU A 162 11.59 4.84 1.14
CA GLU A 162 11.69 5.12 -0.30
C GLU A 162 11.61 3.84 -1.15
N GLY A 163 12.30 2.78 -0.73
CA GLY A 163 12.24 1.48 -1.40
C GLY A 163 10.82 0.91 -1.40
N VAL A 164 10.18 0.95 -0.24
CA VAL A 164 8.80 0.49 -0.05
C VAL A 164 7.82 1.30 -0.91
N GLN A 165 7.98 2.62 -0.95
CA GLN A 165 7.14 3.49 -1.76
C GLN A 165 7.34 3.26 -3.27
N LYS A 166 8.57 2.97 -3.69
CA LYS A 166 8.89 2.61 -5.07
C LYS A 166 8.24 1.27 -5.45
N ASP A 167 8.28 0.29 -4.55
CA ASP A 167 7.64 -1.01 -4.75
C ASP A 167 6.12 -0.90 -4.81
N ILE A 168 5.52 -0.05 -3.96
CA ILE A 168 4.09 0.32 -4.03
C ILE A 168 3.77 0.89 -5.40
N SER A 169 4.53 1.89 -5.86
CA SER A 169 4.28 2.55 -7.15
C SER A 169 4.39 1.58 -8.33
N LYS A 170 5.41 0.71 -8.33
CA LYS A 170 5.63 -0.28 -9.39
C LYS A 170 4.52 -1.34 -9.42
N THR A 171 4.12 -1.81 -8.24
CA THR A 171 3.02 -2.77 -8.08
C THR A 171 1.70 -2.16 -8.50
N SER A 172 1.42 -0.93 -8.06
CA SER A 172 0.24 -0.14 -8.41
C SER A 172 0.15 0.07 -9.93
N GLN A 173 1.26 0.42 -10.60
CA GLN A 173 1.33 0.55 -12.05
C GLN A 173 1.03 -0.78 -12.76
N SER A 174 1.56 -1.89 -12.24
CA SER A 174 1.35 -3.22 -12.82
C SER A 174 -0.13 -3.62 -12.75
N TYR A 175 -0.78 -3.36 -11.62
CA TYR A 175 -2.23 -3.54 -11.49
C TYR A 175 -3.02 -2.66 -12.45
N ILE A 176 -2.68 -1.37 -12.60
CA ILE A 176 -3.37 -0.48 -13.54
C ILE A 176 -3.30 -1.02 -14.97
N VAL A 177 -2.15 -1.53 -15.42
CA VAL A 177 -2.00 -2.12 -16.76
C VAL A 177 -2.89 -3.37 -16.90
N ILE A 178 -2.82 -4.30 -15.96
CA ILE A 178 -3.62 -5.53 -15.97
C ILE A 178 -5.12 -5.22 -16.02
N PHE A 179 -5.57 -4.31 -15.16
CA PHE A 179 -6.97 -3.91 -15.10
C PHE A 179 -7.42 -3.15 -16.35
N THR A 180 -6.57 -2.33 -16.94
CA THR A 180 -6.89 -1.64 -18.20
C THR A 180 -7.09 -2.66 -19.33
N ILE A 181 -6.22 -3.67 -19.43
CA ILE A 181 -6.37 -4.77 -20.40
C ILE A 181 -7.67 -5.54 -20.13
N ALA A 182 -7.94 -5.89 -18.88
CA ALA A 182 -9.17 -6.59 -18.49
C ALA A 182 -10.44 -5.78 -18.81
N LEU A 183 -10.41 -4.46 -18.60
CA LEU A 183 -11.51 -3.55 -18.92
C LEU A 183 -11.78 -3.51 -20.42
N ILE A 184 -10.74 -3.36 -21.25
CA ILE A 184 -10.85 -3.37 -22.70
C ILE A 184 -11.38 -4.72 -23.19
N PHE A 185 -10.82 -5.82 -22.69
CA PHE A 185 -11.27 -7.16 -23.03
C PHE A 185 -12.75 -7.36 -22.70
N THR A 186 -13.17 -6.99 -21.48
CA THR A 186 -14.57 -7.08 -21.05
C THR A 186 -15.48 -6.23 -21.92
N LEU A 187 -15.08 -4.99 -22.24
CA LEU A 187 -15.85 -4.10 -23.11
C LEU A 187 -16.01 -4.68 -24.52
N CYS A 188 -14.95 -5.25 -25.10
CA CYS A 188 -14.99 -5.92 -26.40
C CYS A 188 -15.97 -7.09 -26.40
N VAL A 189 -15.92 -7.94 -25.36
CA VAL A 189 -16.84 -9.08 -25.22
C VAL A 189 -18.29 -8.60 -25.09
N VAL A 190 -18.56 -7.60 -24.24
CA VAL A 190 -19.90 -7.03 -24.06
C VAL A 190 -20.44 -6.42 -25.35
N LEU A 191 -19.63 -5.64 -26.08
CA LEU A 191 -20.03 -5.04 -27.35
C LEU A 191 -20.31 -6.10 -28.43
N LEU A 192 -19.49 -7.14 -28.50
CA LEU A 192 -19.70 -8.27 -29.41
C LEU A 192 -21.00 -9.00 -29.08
N MET A 193 -21.23 -9.32 -27.80
CA MET A 193 -22.45 -9.99 -27.34
C MET A 193 -23.69 -9.15 -27.60
N LEU A 194 -23.67 -7.85 -27.27
CA LEU A 194 -24.79 -6.96 -27.56
C LEU A 194 -25.07 -6.86 -29.06
N LYS A 195 -24.05 -6.84 -29.91
CA LYS A 195 -24.23 -6.82 -31.37
C LYS A 195 -24.85 -8.12 -31.90
N VAL A 196 -24.42 -9.27 -31.38
CA VAL A 196 -24.87 -10.59 -31.87
C VAL A 196 -26.24 -10.96 -31.31
N VAL A 197 -26.47 -10.77 -30.00
CA VAL A 197 -27.68 -11.20 -29.30
C VAL A 197 -28.81 -10.19 -29.44
N VAL A 198 -28.52 -8.89 -29.38
CA VAL A 198 -29.57 -7.84 -29.40
C VAL A 198 -29.58 -7.10 -30.73
N GLY A 199 -28.43 -6.63 -31.19
CA GLY A 199 -28.31 -5.74 -32.34
C GLY A 199 -28.79 -6.37 -33.65
N LYS A 200 -28.39 -7.61 -33.94
CA LYS A 200 -28.79 -8.32 -35.16
C LYS A 200 -30.31 -8.63 -35.18
N PRO A 201 -30.90 -9.28 -34.16
CA PRO A 201 -32.33 -9.58 -34.18
C PRO A 201 -33.24 -8.34 -34.20
N VAL A 202 -32.90 -7.30 -33.45
CA VAL A 202 -33.67 -6.04 -33.44
C VAL A 202 -33.61 -5.34 -34.80
N LEU A 203 -32.47 -5.40 -35.50
CA LEU A 203 -32.35 -4.85 -36.84
C LEU A 203 -33.18 -5.63 -37.87
N GLU A 204 -33.23 -6.96 -37.76
CA GLU A 204 -34.09 -7.81 -38.60
C GLU A 204 -35.56 -7.44 -38.41
N LEU A 205 -36.03 -7.35 -37.16
CA LEU A 205 -37.37 -6.89 -36.83
C LEU A 205 -37.69 -5.49 -37.38
N LEU A 206 -36.75 -4.54 -37.26
CA LEU A 206 -36.93 -3.18 -37.75
C LEU A 206 -37.02 -3.12 -39.29
N ASN A 207 -36.24 -3.93 -39.99
CA ASN A 207 -36.30 -4.02 -41.44
C ASN A 207 -37.64 -4.60 -41.90
N HIS A 208 -38.10 -5.69 -41.28
CA HIS A 208 -39.42 -6.27 -41.57
C HIS A 208 -40.57 -5.30 -41.27
N ALA A 209 -40.52 -4.60 -40.14
CA ALA A 209 -41.51 -3.57 -39.81
C ALA A 209 -41.52 -2.43 -40.84
N LYS A 210 -40.35 -2.02 -41.33
CA LYS A 210 -40.22 -1.00 -42.39
C LYS A 210 -40.81 -1.49 -43.72
N GLU A 211 -40.55 -2.73 -44.13
CA GLU A 211 -41.12 -3.33 -45.35
C GLU A 211 -42.66 -3.40 -45.30
N LEU A 212 -43.22 -3.75 -44.13
CA LEU A 212 -44.67 -3.73 -43.89
C LEU A 212 -45.23 -2.31 -43.97
N ALA A 213 -44.58 -1.33 -43.33
CA ALA A 213 -45.05 0.06 -43.30
C ALA A 213 -44.95 0.79 -44.64
N GLN A 214 -43.98 0.45 -45.49
CA GLN A 214 -43.77 1.09 -46.80
C GLN A 214 -44.69 0.53 -47.92
N GLY A 215 -45.53 -0.46 -47.62
CA GLY A 215 -46.55 -0.94 -48.57
C GLY A 215 -46.02 -1.84 -49.70
N SER A 216 -44.74 -2.23 -49.70
CA SER A 216 -44.21 -3.23 -50.65
C SER A 216 -44.62 -4.68 -50.28
N GLY A 217 -45.19 -4.88 -49.10
CA GLY A 217 -46.41 -5.68 -48.92
C GLY A 217 -46.33 -7.20 -49.11
N ASN A 218 -45.17 -7.86 -48.95
CA ASN A 218 -45.19 -9.31 -48.83
C ASN A 218 -45.66 -9.73 -47.42
N LEU A 219 -46.98 -9.79 -47.21
CA LEU A 219 -47.59 -10.33 -45.97
C LEU A 219 -47.24 -11.82 -45.71
N LYS A 220 -46.62 -12.49 -46.69
CA LYS A 220 -46.11 -13.87 -46.53
C LYS A 220 -44.64 -13.90 -46.09
N ALA A 221 -43.94 -12.76 -46.03
CA ALA A 221 -42.59 -12.73 -45.47
C ALA A 221 -42.65 -13.19 -44.00
N ARG A 222 -41.68 -14.00 -43.60
CA ARG A 222 -41.55 -14.51 -42.23
C ARG A 222 -40.20 -14.09 -41.68
N ILE A 223 -40.19 -13.63 -40.45
CA ILE A 223 -38.98 -13.30 -39.69
C ILE A 223 -38.33 -14.61 -39.27
N SER A 224 -36.99 -14.71 -39.39
CA SER A 224 -36.27 -15.90 -38.94
C SER A 224 -36.30 -15.98 -37.41
N VAL A 225 -37.02 -16.95 -36.85
CA VAL A 225 -36.99 -17.21 -35.41
C VAL A 225 -35.71 -17.97 -35.08
N LYS A 226 -34.77 -17.29 -34.41
CA LYS A 226 -33.52 -17.87 -33.91
C LYS A 226 -33.43 -17.68 -32.41
N GLY A 227 -33.24 -18.76 -31.66
CA GLY A 227 -33.13 -18.74 -30.20
C GLY A 227 -34.41 -19.13 -29.46
N GLN A 228 -34.40 -18.97 -28.14
CA GLN A 228 -35.52 -19.25 -27.23
C GLN A 228 -35.77 -18.09 -26.24
N ASP A 229 -35.17 -16.93 -26.48
CA ASP A 229 -35.33 -15.73 -25.65
C ASP A 229 -36.58 -14.93 -26.03
N GLU A 230 -36.82 -13.82 -25.33
CA GLU A 230 -37.97 -12.94 -25.55
C GLU A 230 -37.98 -12.34 -26.96
N ILE A 231 -36.82 -12.19 -27.60
CA ILE A 231 -36.73 -11.68 -28.97
C ILE A 231 -37.18 -12.76 -29.96
N ALA A 232 -36.76 -14.00 -29.77
CA ALA A 232 -37.24 -15.13 -30.57
C ALA A 232 -38.76 -15.31 -30.44
N LEU A 233 -39.31 -15.17 -29.22
CA LEU A 233 -40.75 -15.20 -28.98
C LEU A 233 -41.48 -14.06 -29.70
N ALA A 234 -40.93 -12.84 -29.66
CA ALA A 234 -41.49 -11.69 -30.38
C ALA A 234 -41.50 -11.93 -31.90
N CYS A 235 -40.42 -12.46 -32.47
CA CYS A 235 -40.37 -12.88 -33.88
C CYS A 235 -41.45 -13.93 -34.19
N GLY A 236 -41.71 -14.86 -33.27
CA GLY A 236 -42.77 -15.86 -33.37
C GLY A 236 -44.18 -15.29 -33.39
N TYR A 237 -44.49 -14.27 -32.58
CA TYR A 237 -45.81 -13.62 -32.56
C TYR A 237 -46.12 -12.77 -33.80
N ILE A 238 -45.10 -12.27 -34.48
CA ILE A 238 -45.27 -11.40 -35.66
C ILE A 238 -45.49 -12.22 -36.94
N ASN A 239 -45.06 -13.49 -36.95
CA ASN A 239 -45.19 -14.44 -38.07
C ASN A 239 -46.60 -15.03 -38.22
#